data_AF-A0A497FUT5-F1
#
_entry.id   AF-A0A497FUT5-F1
#
_cell.length_a   1.000
_cell.length_b   1.000
_cell.length_c   1.000
_cell.angle_alpha   90.00
_cell.angle_beta   90.00
_cell.angle_gamma   90.00
#
_symmetry.space_group_name_H-M   'P 1'
#
loop_
_entity.id
_entity.type
_entity.pdbx_description
1 polymer ?
#
loop_
_entity_poly.entity_id
_entity_poly.type
_entity_poly.pdbx_seq_one_letter_code
_entity_poly.pdbx_strand_id
1 'polypeptide(L)'
;MHGGRSQPPIPTRARVRPRCREAQEKFGRRLLLIGNVNKMVLAASPKYIDRELERLSPLIEEGGYTPSVDHAVPVDAPFQNYKYYIERLKKVLEMAI
;
A
#
# COMPACT_ATOMS: atom_id res chain seq x y z
N MET A 1 -34.04 -13.74 -9.59
CA MET A 1 -34.03 -12.27 -9.34
C MET A 1 -33.13 -12.01 -8.14
N HIS A 2 -31.88 -11.61 -8.35
CA HIS A 2 -30.98 -11.21 -7.25
C HIS A 2 -30.68 -9.73 -7.44
N GLY A 3 -31.17 -8.93 -6.48
CA GLY A 3 -31.27 -7.48 -6.55
C GLY A 3 -29.94 -6.80 -6.82
N GLY A 4 -30.02 -5.76 -7.66
CA GLY A 4 -28.92 -4.86 -7.96
C GLY A 4 -28.41 -4.20 -6.69
N ARG A 5 -27.13 -4.41 -6.40
CA ARG A 5 -26.36 -3.49 -5.56
C ARG A 5 -25.87 -2.39 -6.47
N SER A 6 -26.64 -1.30 -6.59
CA SER A 6 -26.11 -0.04 -7.08
C SER A 6 -25.00 0.37 -6.11
N GLN A 7 -23.74 0.19 -6.53
CA GLN A 7 -22.62 0.71 -5.76
C GLN A 7 -22.77 2.24 -5.71
N PRO A 8 -22.78 2.86 -4.52
CA PRO A 8 -22.75 4.30 -4.41
C PRO A 8 -21.45 4.83 -5.03
N PRO A 9 -21.39 6.11 -5.46
CA PRO A 9 -20.15 6.68 -5.97
C PRO A 9 -19.12 6.64 -4.84
N ILE A 10 -17.94 6.04 -5.07
CA ILE A 10 -16.92 5.92 -4.04
C ILE A 10 -15.96 7.11 -4.13
N PRO A 11 -16.08 8.10 -3.24
CA PRO A 11 -14.94 8.88 -2.80
C PRO A 11 -14.90 8.95 -1.27
N THR A 12 -14.16 8.05 -0.63
CA THR A 12 -13.61 8.18 0.73
C THR A 12 -12.75 6.93 0.97
N ARG A 13 -11.46 7.14 1.28
CA ARG A 13 -10.41 6.12 1.55
C ARG A 13 -10.92 4.67 1.63
N ALA A 14 -10.74 3.89 0.57
CA ALA A 14 -11.16 2.50 0.53
C ALA A 14 -10.00 1.57 0.94
N ARG A 15 -10.28 0.58 1.80
CA ARG A 15 -9.40 -0.58 2.01
C ARG A 15 -9.65 -1.56 0.87
N VAL A 16 -8.81 -1.51 -0.15
CA VAL A 16 -8.99 -2.25 -1.40
C VAL A 16 -8.33 -3.63 -1.29
N ARG A 17 -9.11 -4.70 -1.51
CA ARG A 17 -8.66 -6.10 -1.64
C ARG A 17 -8.60 -6.66 -3.08
N PRO A 18 -8.57 -5.84 -4.15
CA PRO A 18 -7.81 -6.20 -5.37
C PRO A 18 -6.40 -5.60 -5.38
N ARG A 19 -5.51 -6.02 -6.29
CA ARG A 19 -4.17 -5.40 -6.40
C ARG A 19 -4.37 -3.89 -6.61
N CYS A 20 -3.62 -3.04 -5.91
CA CYS A 20 -3.79 -1.58 -6.02
C CYS A 20 -3.75 -1.07 -7.47
N ARG A 21 -2.92 -1.70 -8.32
CA ARG A 21 -2.86 -1.43 -9.76
C ARG A 21 -4.21 -1.70 -10.45
N GLU A 22 -4.82 -2.86 -10.22
CA GLU A 22 -6.13 -3.21 -10.80
C GLU A 22 -7.23 -2.23 -10.34
N ALA A 23 -7.14 -1.75 -9.10
CA ALA A 23 -8.08 -0.77 -8.57
C ALA A 23 -7.90 0.61 -9.19
N GLN A 24 -6.66 1.06 -9.42
CA GLN A 24 -6.39 2.28 -10.16
C GLN A 24 -6.87 2.19 -11.62
N GLU A 25 -6.62 1.08 -12.30
CA GLU A 25 -7.08 0.86 -13.68
C GLU A 25 -8.61 0.94 -13.78
N LYS A 26 -9.33 0.40 -12.80
CA LYS A 26 -10.79 0.33 -12.81
C LYS A 26 -11.49 1.62 -12.37
N PHE A 27 -10.93 2.34 -11.39
CA PHE A 27 -11.61 3.47 -10.75
C PHE A 27 -10.92 4.83 -10.98
N GLY A 28 -9.71 4.82 -11.53
CA GLY A 28 -8.94 6.01 -11.86
C GLY A 28 -8.50 6.83 -10.64
N ARG A 29 -8.06 8.07 -10.90
CA ARG A 29 -7.48 8.99 -9.90
C ARG A 29 -8.46 9.49 -8.82
N ARG A 30 -9.75 9.13 -8.90
CA ARG A 30 -10.74 9.48 -7.87
C ARG A 30 -10.70 8.53 -6.67
N LEU A 31 -10.01 7.40 -6.79
CA LEU A 31 -9.88 6.43 -5.72
C LEU A 31 -8.59 6.68 -4.93
N LEU A 32 -8.76 6.99 -3.64
CA LEU A 32 -7.64 7.05 -2.69
C LEU A 32 -7.43 5.66 -2.05
N LEU A 33 -6.24 5.10 -2.24
CA LEU A 33 -5.83 3.76 -1.80
C LEU A 33 -4.92 3.85 -0.58
N ILE A 34 -5.11 2.95 0.39
CA ILE A 34 -4.23 2.84 1.57
C ILE A 34 -3.90 1.37 1.85
N GLY A 35 -2.64 1.07 2.15
CA GLY A 35 -2.22 -0.26 2.62
C GLY A 35 -1.27 -0.96 1.64
N ASN A 36 -1.49 -2.26 1.44
CA ASN A 36 -0.87 -3.10 0.41
C ASN A 36 0.67 -3.29 0.49
N VAL A 37 1.29 -2.95 1.61
CA VAL A 37 2.66 -3.38 1.93
C VAL A 37 2.58 -4.79 2.49
N ASN A 38 3.24 -5.74 1.82
CA ASN A 38 3.32 -7.12 2.28
C ASN A 38 4.05 -7.20 3.63
N LYS A 39 3.30 -7.44 4.71
CA LYS A 39 3.84 -7.50 6.07
C LYS A 39 4.93 -8.55 6.26
N MET A 40 4.95 -9.61 5.46
CA MET A 40 5.94 -10.70 5.59
C MET A 40 7.37 -10.22 5.26
N VAL A 41 7.52 -9.15 4.46
CA VAL A 41 8.84 -8.59 4.14
C VAL A 41 9.51 -7.97 5.37
N LEU A 42 8.72 -7.56 6.38
CA LEU A 42 9.22 -7.01 7.64
C LEU A 42 9.89 -8.08 8.51
N ALA A 43 9.41 -9.32 8.46
CA ALA A 43 10.01 -10.46 9.16
C ALA A 43 11.23 -11.04 8.42
N ALA A 44 11.35 -10.79 7.11
CA ALA A 44 12.38 -11.38 6.28
C ALA A 44 13.74 -10.64 6.38
N SER A 45 13.94 -9.58 5.59
CA SER A 45 15.20 -8.82 5.61
C SER A 45 15.04 -7.43 4.97
N PRO A 46 15.96 -6.47 5.27
CA PRO A 46 15.98 -5.14 4.65
C PRO A 46 15.91 -5.17 3.12
N LYS A 47 16.55 -6.15 2.47
CA LYS A 47 16.52 -6.29 1.01
C LYS A 47 15.12 -6.59 0.45
N TYR A 48 14.31 -7.33 1.19
CA TYR A 48 12.92 -7.59 0.78
C TYR A 48 12.03 -6.37 1.01
N ILE A 49 12.34 -5.57 2.03
CA ILE A 49 11.68 -4.30 2.30
C ILE A 49 11.93 -3.33 1.13
N ASP A 50 13.18 -3.17 0.69
CA ASP A 50 13.52 -2.31 -0.45
C ASP A 50 12.78 -2.71 -1.72
N ARG A 51 12.79 -4.01 -2.07
CA ARG A 51 12.08 -4.53 -3.26
C ARG A 51 10.58 -4.27 -3.21
N GLU A 52 9.98 -4.42 -2.03
CA GLU A 52 8.56 -4.16 -1.86
C GLU A 52 8.25 -2.67 -2.01
N LEU A 53 9.10 -1.79 -1.48
CA LEU A 53 8.96 -0.35 -1.67
C LEU A 53 9.17 0.06 -3.12
N GLU A 54 10.15 -0.49 -3.83
CA GLU A 54 10.36 -0.27 -5.28
C GLU A 54 9.14 -0.70 -6.10
N ARG A 55 8.51 -1.83 -5.76
CA ARG A 55 7.27 -2.29 -6.39
C ARG A 55 6.13 -1.28 -6.21
N LEU A 56 6.14 -0.53 -5.10
CA LEU A 56 5.12 0.45 -4.75
C LEU A 56 5.47 1.87 -5.22
N SER A 57 6.73 2.18 -5.53
CA SER A 57 7.17 3.51 -5.98
C SER A 57 6.31 4.10 -7.11
N PRO A 58 5.98 3.37 -8.19
CA PRO A 58 5.13 3.93 -9.25
C PRO A 58 3.75 4.35 -8.75
N LEU A 59 3.18 3.60 -7.79
CA LEU A 59 1.87 3.92 -7.21
C LEU A 59 1.94 5.16 -6.31
N ILE A 60 3.07 5.34 -5.63
CA ILE A 60 3.34 6.50 -4.76
C ILE A 60 3.51 7.76 -5.62
N GLU A 61 4.30 7.67 -6.69
CA GLU A 61 4.58 8.76 -7.63
C GLU A 61 3.33 9.20 -8.41
N GLU A 62 2.47 8.27 -8.81
CA GLU A 62 1.21 8.58 -9.50
C GLU A 62 0.20 9.33 -8.61
N GLY A 63 0.41 9.32 -7.28
CA GLY A 63 -0.46 9.97 -6.30
C GLY A 63 -1.75 9.20 -6.02
N GLY A 64 -2.44 9.58 -4.93
CA GLY A 64 -3.66 8.92 -4.49
C GLY A 64 -3.46 7.57 -3.79
N TYR A 65 -2.22 7.17 -3.50
CA TYR A 65 -1.87 5.97 -2.76
C TYR A 65 -1.05 6.32 -1.50
N THR A 66 -1.48 5.82 -0.33
CA THR A 66 -0.73 5.91 0.91
C THR A 66 -0.28 4.50 1.34
N PRO A 67 1.01 4.16 1.18
CA PRO A 67 1.52 2.85 1.60
C PRO A 67 1.39 2.66 3.10
N SER A 68 0.87 1.50 3.52
CA SER A 68 0.77 1.11 4.92
C SER A 68 0.84 -0.41 5.05
N VAL A 69 1.32 -0.89 6.20
CA VAL A 69 1.43 -2.34 6.47
C VAL A 69 0.05 -2.97 6.38
N ASP A 70 -0.07 -4.04 5.59
CA ASP A 70 -1.34 -4.73 5.51
C ASP A 70 -1.64 -5.45 6.83
N HIS A 71 -2.77 -5.07 7.43
CA HIS A 71 -3.30 -5.61 8.68
C HIS A 71 -2.49 -5.23 9.91
N ALA A 72 -1.53 -6.05 10.30
CA ALA A 72 -0.75 -5.91 11.53
C ALA A 72 0.70 -6.29 11.27
N VAL A 73 1.61 -5.62 11.97
CA VAL A 73 3.02 -5.96 11.96
C VAL A 73 3.18 -7.37 12.56
N PRO A 74 3.90 -8.28 11.91
CA PRO A 74 4.13 -9.62 12.45
C PRO A 74 4.89 -9.54 13.78
N VAL A 75 4.54 -10.38 14.76
CA VAL A 75 5.19 -10.42 16.09
C VAL A 75 6.63 -10.91 16.02
N ASP A 76 6.96 -11.64 14.97
CA ASP A 76 8.27 -12.18 14.61
C ASP A 76 9.13 -11.18 13.82
N ALA A 77 8.60 -10.01 13.47
CA ALA A 77 9.37 -8.99 12.77
C ALA A 77 10.39 -8.33 13.72
N PRO A 78 11.70 -8.39 13.42
CA PRO A 78 12.69 -7.69 14.22
C PRO A 78 12.42 -6.18 14.25
N PHE A 79 12.50 -5.57 15.43
CA PHE A 79 12.28 -4.12 15.59
C PHE A 79 13.18 -3.28 14.65
N GLN A 80 14.41 -3.74 14.42
CA GLN A 80 15.36 -3.11 13.50
C GLN A 80 14.83 -3.07 12.05
N ASN A 81 14.21 -4.15 11.58
CA ASN A 81 13.60 -4.20 10.25
C ASN A 81 12.41 -3.24 10.15
N TYR A 82 11.60 -3.16 11.21
CA TYR A 82 10.49 -2.22 11.25
C TYR A 82 10.97 -0.76 11.23
N LYS A 83 12.00 -0.44 12.02
CA LYS A 83 12.63 0.90 11.99
C LYS A 83 13.17 1.22 10.60
N TYR A 84 13.89 0.28 10.00
CA TYR A 84 14.42 0.41 8.64
C TYR A 84 13.32 0.68 7.61
N TYR A 85 12.22 -0.07 7.68
CA TYR A 85 11.06 0.14 6.83
C TYR A 85 10.50 1.57 6.94
N ILE A 86 10.33 2.09 8.16
CA ILE A 86 9.81 3.45 8.37
C ILE A 86 10.78 4.50 7.82
N GLU A 87 12.08 4.36 8.07
CA GLU A 87 13.11 5.27 7.55
C GLU A 87 13.13 5.25 6.01
N ARG A 88 13.05 4.07 5.41
CA ARG A 88 13.06 3.91 3.96
C ARG A 88 11.79 4.45 3.33
N LEU A 89 10.64 4.19 3.94
CA LEU A 89 9.36 4.69 3.47
C LEU A 89 9.31 6.22 3.48
N LYS A 90 9.82 6.87 4.55
CA LYS A 90 9.94 8.32 4.60
C LYS A 90 10.75 8.88 3.43
N LYS A 91 11.92 8.28 3.15
CA LYS A 91 12.75 8.69 2.01
C LYS A 91 12.03 8.56 0.68
N VAL A 92 11.30 7.46 0.45
CA VAL A 92 10.53 7.27 -0.79
C VAL A 92 9.41 8.30 -0.92
N LEU A 93 8.72 8.62 0.18
CA LEU A 93 7.68 9.65 0.19
C LEU A 93 8.24 11.06 -0.01
N GLU A 94 9.39 11.38 0.59
CA GLU A 94 10.09 12.67 0.40
C GLU A 94 10.57 12.86 -1.05
N MET A 95 10.93 11.78 -1.74
CA MET A 95 11.34 11.85 -3.16
C MET A 95 10.16 12.03 -4.12
N ALA A 96 8.92 11.76 -3.67
CA ALA A 96 7.72 11.79 -4.51
C ALA A 96 6.89 13.08 -4.37
N ILE A 97 7.31 14.02 -3.50
CA ILE A 97 6.67 15.32 -3.23
C ILE A 97 7.58 16.43 -3.76
#